data_AF-B2ITS4-F1
#
_entry.id   AF-B2ITS4-F1
#
_cell.length_a   1.000
_cell.length_b   1.000
_cell.length_c   1.000
_cell.angle_alpha   90.00
_cell.angle_beta   90.00
_cell.angle_gamma   90.00
#
_symmetry.space_group_name_H-M   'P 1'
#
loop_
_entity.id
_entity.type
_entity.pdbx_description
1 polymer ?
#
loop_
_entity_poly.entity_id
_entity_poly.type
_entity_poly.pdbx_seq_one_letter_code
_entity_poly.pdbx_strand_id
1 'polypeptide(L)'
;MPTISRTHKSPSSFGAELQSRDPRVTFLQIPDLELKVQSEEVNLYPIGKAIYKPGSMAKIFAQQGKLSVVEALRYSSTFASKW
;
A
#
# COMPACT_ATOMS: atom_id res chain seq x y z
N MET A 1 7.42 -23.94 22.20
CA MET A 1 6.84 -22.62 21.91
C MET A 1 6.98 -22.36 20.42
N PRO A 2 5.92 -22.11 19.65
CA PRO A 2 6.06 -21.88 18.21
C PRO A 2 6.47 -20.43 17.95
N THR A 3 7.61 -20.25 17.28
CA THR A 3 8.06 -18.96 16.74
C THR A 3 7.23 -18.65 15.50
N ILE A 4 6.30 -17.70 15.60
CA ILE A 4 5.55 -17.22 14.43
C ILE A 4 6.48 -16.30 13.63
N SER A 5 7.06 -16.84 12.55
CA SER A 5 7.75 -16.06 11.53
C SER A 5 6.73 -15.15 10.84
N ARG A 6 6.75 -13.86 11.18
CA ARG A 6 5.85 -12.85 10.61
C ARG A 6 6.35 -12.48 9.21
N THR A 7 6.14 -13.34 8.22
CA THR A 7 6.42 -13.02 6.80
C THR A 7 5.39 -12.00 6.32
N HIS A 8 5.73 -10.72 6.41
CA HIS A 8 4.96 -9.64 5.77
C HIS A 8 5.23 -9.68 4.26
N LYS A 9 4.42 -10.44 3.51
CA LYS A 9 4.45 -10.38 2.04
C LYS A 9 3.96 -9.01 1.58
N SER A 10 4.70 -8.36 0.68
CA SER A 10 4.19 -7.15 0.04
C SER A 10 2.99 -7.50 -0.84
N PRO A 11 2.02 -6.59 -1.00
CA PRO A 11 0.89 -6.78 -1.91
C PRO A 11 1.33 -7.20 -3.32
N SER A 12 2.45 -6.62 -3.78
CA SER A 12 3.07 -6.95 -5.06
C SER A 12 3.48 -8.42 -5.16
N SER A 13 4.27 -8.92 -4.20
CA SER A 13 4.75 -10.31 -4.18
C SER A 13 3.61 -11.32 -4.10
N PHE A 14 2.54 -10.96 -3.39
CA PHE A 14 1.31 -11.74 -3.38
C PHE A 14 0.60 -11.75 -4.74
N GLY A 15 0.66 -10.63 -5.47
CA GLY A 15 0.13 -10.51 -6.82
C GLY A 15 0.83 -11.37 -7.84
N ALA A 16 2.17 -11.36 -7.84
CA ALA A 16 2.98 -12.22 -8.69
C ALA A 16 2.70 -13.71 -8.41
N GLU A 17 2.57 -14.08 -7.13
CA GLU A 17 2.21 -15.45 -6.75
C GLU A 17 0.82 -15.83 -7.29
N LEU A 18 -0.16 -14.94 -7.23
CA LEU A 18 -1.50 -15.20 -7.77
C LEU A 18 -1.51 -15.24 -9.31
N GLN A 19 -0.78 -14.37 -9.99
CA GLN A 19 -0.65 -14.38 -11.46
C GLN A 19 -0.05 -15.69 -11.98
N SER A 20 0.93 -16.25 -11.26
CA SER A 20 1.57 -17.53 -11.65
C SER A 20 0.61 -18.73 -11.68
N ARG A 21 -0.61 -18.58 -11.13
CA ARG A 21 -1.62 -19.64 -11.00
C ARG A 21 -2.81 -19.53 -11.97
N ASP A 22 -2.67 -18.74 -13.05
CA ASP A 22 -3.62 -18.60 -14.17
C ASP A 22 -4.89 -17.70 -14.00
N PRO A 23 -5.07 -16.87 -12.95
CA PRO A 23 -6.01 -15.76 -13.02
C PRO A 23 -5.33 -14.47 -13.50
N ARG A 24 -6.04 -13.71 -14.36
CA ARG A 24 -5.71 -12.31 -14.65
C ARG A 24 -5.94 -11.48 -13.38
N VAL A 25 -4.90 -11.32 -12.56
CA VAL A 25 -4.97 -10.51 -11.33
C VAL A 25 -4.75 -9.05 -11.65
N THR A 26 -5.64 -8.19 -11.15
CA THR A 26 -5.51 -6.74 -11.21
C THR A 26 -5.49 -6.17 -9.80
N PHE A 27 -4.46 -5.39 -9.48
CA PHE A 27 -4.32 -4.72 -8.19
C PHE A 27 -5.01 -3.37 -8.21
N LEU A 28 -6.02 -3.24 -7.36
CA LEU A 28 -6.68 -1.97 -7.06
C LEU A 28 -5.91 -1.28 -5.94
N GLN A 29 -5.03 -0.33 -6.27
CA GLN A 29 -4.13 0.25 -5.27
C GLN A 29 -3.78 1.72 -5.52
N ILE A 30 -3.31 2.40 -4.47
CA ILE A 30 -2.89 3.79 -4.50
C ILE A 30 -1.66 3.95 -5.44
N PRO A 31 -1.57 5.03 -6.24
CA PRO A 31 -0.57 5.17 -7.31
C PRO A 31 0.88 5.24 -6.81
N ASP A 32 1.11 5.52 -5.53
CA ASP A 32 2.44 5.50 -4.91
C ASP A 32 3.17 4.15 -5.05
N LEU A 33 2.45 3.06 -5.28
CA LEU A 33 3.03 1.71 -5.44
C LEU A 33 3.15 1.27 -6.91
N GLU A 34 2.81 2.15 -7.86
CA GLU A 34 2.77 1.85 -9.29
C GLU A 34 4.13 1.37 -9.83
N LEU A 35 5.24 1.99 -9.41
CA LEU A 35 6.59 1.56 -9.80
C LEU A 35 6.95 0.15 -9.31
N LYS A 36 6.50 -0.24 -8.12
CA LYS A 36 6.79 -1.56 -7.54
C LYS A 36 5.92 -2.67 -8.13
N VAL A 37 4.69 -2.32 -8.52
CA VAL A 37 3.77 -3.26 -9.17
C VAL A 37 4.18 -3.49 -10.64
N GLN A 38 4.67 -2.45 -11.33
CA GLN A 38 5.22 -2.58 -12.68
C GLN A 38 6.46 -3.48 -12.75
N SER A 39 7.35 -3.44 -11.75
CA SER A 39 8.54 -4.31 -11.72
C SER A 39 8.22 -5.80 -11.55
N GLU A 40 6.99 -6.14 -11.17
CA GLU A 40 6.55 -7.51 -10.90
C GLU A 40 5.58 -8.04 -11.97
N GLU A 41 5.43 -7.32 -13.11
CA GLU A 41 4.57 -7.67 -14.25
C GLU A 41 3.08 -7.87 -13.89
N VAL A 42 2.66 -7.31 -12.75
CA VAL A 42 1.27 -7.36 -12.28
C VAL A 42 0.47 -6.18 -12.83
N ASN A 43 -0.77 -6.41 -13.27
CA ASN A 43 -1.66 -5.32 -13.69
C ASN A 43 -2.03 -4.43 -12.49
N LEU A 44 -1.85 -3.12 -12.61
CA LEU A 44 -2.31 -2.14 -11.64
C LEU A 44 -3.48 -1.34 -12.21
N TYR A 45 -4.59 -1.29 -11.48
CA TYR A 45 -5.62 -0.29 -11.65
C TYR A 45 -5.54 0.72 -10.49
N PRO A 46 -5.00 1.93 -10.75
CA PRO A 46 -4.74 2.88 -9.70
C PRO A 46 -6.03 3.54 -9.19
N ILE A 47 -6.29 3.43 -7.90
CA ILE A 47 -7.45 4.05 -7.23
C ILE A 47 -7.04 5.36 -6.56
N GLY A 48 -7.95 6.35 -6.57
CA GLY A 48 -7.71 7.62 -5.90
C GLY A 48 -6.62 8.48 -6.53
N LYS A 49 -6.35 8.36 -7.84
CA LYS A 49 -5.36 9.19 -8.57
C LYS A 49 -5.54 10.71 -8.39
N ALA A 50 -6.78 11.17 -8.25
CA ALA A 50 -7.09 12.59 -8.01
C ALA A 50 -6.63 13.08 -6.63
N ILE A 51 -6.40 12.14 -5.70
CA ILE A 51 -6.17 12.39 -4.27
C ILE A 51 -4.73 12.07 -3.90
N TYR A 52 -4.26 10.91 -4.33
CA TYR A 52 -2.96 10.36 -3.99
C TYR A 52 -2.07 10.36 -5.23
N LYS A 53 -1.40 11.49 -5.46
CA LYS A 53 -0.37 11.57 -6.51
C LYS A 53 0.82 10.71 -6.10
N PRO A 54 1.58 10.13 -7.04
CA PRO A 54 2.79 9.38 -6.70
C PRO A 54 3.71 10.17 -5.74
N GLY A 55 4.14 9.53 -4.66
CA GLY A 55 4.95 10.12 -3.59
C GLY A 55 4.16 10.80 -2.47
N SER A 56 2.83 10.92 -2.59
CA SER A 56 1.99 11.54 -1.55
C SER A 56 1.96 10.70 -0.29
N MET A 57 1.87 9.37 -0.43
CA MET A 57 1.85 8.46 0.72
C MET A 57 3.17 8.47 1.46
N ALA A 58 4.30 8.53 0.75
CA ALA A 58 5.62 8.66 1.38
C ALA A 58 5.70 9.92 2.26
N LYS A 59 5.14 11.04 1.80
CA LYS A 59 5.05 12.29 2.58
C LYS A 59 4.14 12.13 3.80
N ILE A 60 2.98 11.52 3.63
CA ILE A 60 2.02 11.28 4.72
C ILE A 60 2.64 10.39 5.80
N PHE A 61 3.30 9.30 5.41
CA PHE A 61 3.97 8.41 6.35
C PHE A 61 5.18 9.07 7.03
N ALA A 62 5.95 9.89 6.30
CA ALA A 62 7.04 10.66 6.89
C ALA A 62 6.54 11.70 7.91
N GLN A 63 5.35 12.28 7.70
CA GLN A 63 4.71 13.17 8.66
C GLN A 63 4.20 12.39 9.88
N GLN A 64 3.55 11.26 9.67
CA GLN A 64 3.07 10.39 10.75
C GLN A 64 4.22 9.86 11.62
N GLY A 65 5.37 9.50 11.03
CA GLY A 65 6.53 9.01 11.77
C GLY A 65 7.18 10.04 12.69
N LYS A 66 6.82 11.32 12.57
CA LYS A 66 7.28 12.40 13.48
C LYS A 66 6.33 12.66 14.64
N LEU A 67 5.13 12.07 14.60
CA LEU A 67 4.09 12.26 15.61
C LEU A 67 4.22 11.20 16.71
N SER A 68 3.78 11.53 17.92
CA SER A 68 3.60 10.50 18.95
C SER A 68 2.51 9.50 18.52
N VAL A 69 2.49 8.30 19.09
CA VAL A 69 1.57 7.22 18.70
C VAL A 69 0.10 7.67 18.72
N VAL A 70 -0.31 8.44 19.74
CA VAL A 70 -1.69 8.93 19.87
C VAL A 70 -2.00 10.01 18.82
N GLU A 71 -1.04 10.88 18.51
CA GLU A 71 -1.20 11.92 17.49
C GLU A 71 -1.23 11.32 16.08
N ALA A 72 -0.40 10.32 15.81
CA ALA A 72 -0.44 9.57 14.54
C ALA A 72 -1.78 8.87 14.36
N LEU A 73 -2.35 8.31 15.43
CA LEU A 73 -3.68 7.69 15.40
C LEU A 73 -4.78 8.72 15.13
N ARG A 74 -4.75 9.87 15.81
CA ARG A 74 -5.69 10.98 15.58
C ARG A 74 -5.60 11.51 14.16
N TYR A 75 -4.38 11.78 13.68
CA TYR A 75 -4.12 12.21 12.32
C TYR A 75 -4.68 11.22 11.29
N SER A 76 -4.45 9.91 11.50
CA SER A 76 -4.98 8.86 10.62
C SER A 76 -6.50 8.80 10.62
N SER A 77 -7.13 8.95 11.80
CA SER A 77 -8.59 8.99 11.93
C SER A 77 -9.19 10.20 11.21
N THR A 78 -8.64 11.40 11.42
CA THR A 78 -9.10 12.62 10.72
C THR A 78 -8.87 12.53 9.21
N PHE A 79 -7.76 11.89 8.79
CA PHE A 79 -7.46 11.67 7.39
C PHE A 79 -8.47 10.71 6.73
N ALA A 80 -8.85 9.63 7.41
CA ALA A 80 -9.82 8.66 6.91
C ALA A 80 -11.24 9.25 6.82
N SER A 81 -11.64 10.11 7.75
CA SER A 81 -12.96 10.76 7.75
C SER A 81 -13.13 11.89 6.73
N LYS A 82 -12.07 12.23 5.98
CA LYS A 82 -12.10 13.28 4.94
C LYS A 82 -12.56 12.77 3.57
N TRP A 83 -12.89 11.48 3.47
CA TRP A 83 -13.27 10.75 2.26
C TRP A 83 -14.57 9.98 2.48
#